data_AF-A0A3B9P492-F1
#
_entry.id   AF-A0A3B9P492-F1
#
_cell.length_a   1.000
_cell.length_b   1.000
_cell.length_c   1.000
_cell.angle_alpha   90.00
_cell.angle_beta   90.00
_cell.angle_gamma   90.00
#
_symmetry.space_group_name_H-M   'P 1'
#
loop_
_entity.id
_entity.type
_entity.pdbx_description
1 polymer ?
#
loop_
_entity_poly.entity_id
_entity_poly.type
_entity_poly.pdbx_seq_one_letter_code
_entity_poly.pdbx_strand_id
1 'polypeptide(L)'
;SKLQDATVPSQQVLFPKSISLSMAEIALYREHKQDFTIAGFDLVPQTTEGEYNIKGIPMMLNVEQAVPTLEALFEQYHEQEEAGEKKLLKSIALAIAQNGAAMQDPRTSEELYVLREQLLSSSNPQYTPKGKKIIIEWNAEEIEKAL
;
A
#
# COMPACT_ATOMS: atom_id res chain seq x y z
N SER A 1 -15.98 -4.42 5.88
CA SER A 1 -14.73 -4.84 5.21
C SER A 1 -13.62 -4.66 6.24
N LYS A 2 -12.69 -5.61 6.42
CA LYS A 2 -11.66 -5.55 7.50
C LYS A 2 -10.84 -4.25 7.55
N LEU A 3 -10.84 -3.47 6.47
CA LEU A 3 -10.20 -2.15 6.37
C LEU A 3 -10.90 -1.03 7.17
N GLN A 4 -12.19 -1.17 7.52
CA GLN A 4 -12.94 -0.12 8.23
C GLN A 4 -12.71 -0.13 9.75
N ASP A 5 -12.32 -1.29 10.30
CA ASP A 5 -12.12 -1.47 11.74
C ASP A 5 -10.63 -1.56 12.13
N ALA A 6 -9.72 -1.44 11.16
CA ALA A 6 -8.28 -1.58 11.36
C ALA A 6 -7.55 -0.31 10.91
N THR A 7 -6.99 0.44 11.86
CA THR A 7 -6.01 1.49 11.57
C THR A 7 -4.67 0.85 11.24
N VAL A 8 -4.06 1.24 10.13
CA VAL A 8 -2.71 0.81 9.76
C VAL A 8 -1.72 1.50 10.69
N PRO A 9 -0.81 0.76 11.35
CA PRO A 9 0.25 1.36 12.15
C PRO A 9 1.07 2.37 11.33
N SER A 10 1.16 3.60 11.84
CA SER A 10 1.94 4.69 11.25
C SER A 10 3.28 4.83 11.96
N GLN A 11 4.34 5.10 11.21
CA GLN A 11 5.64 5.49 11.72
C GLN A 11 5.89 6.97 11.42
N GLN A 12 6.42 7.68 12.43
CA GLN A 12 6.81 9.09 12.28
C GLN A 12 8.21 9.17 11.67
N VAL A 13 8.37 10.02 10.65
CA VAL A 13 9.66 10.18 9.96
C VAL A 13 10.51 11.25 10.63
N LEU A 14 11.78 10.94 10.88
CA LEU A 14 12.74 11.89 11.48
C LEU A 14 13.03 13.08 10.57
N PHE A 15 13.07 12.82 9.27
CA PHE A 15 13.28 13.83 8.24
C PHE A 15 12.07 13.81 7.29
N PRO A 16 11.09 14.71 7.49
CA PRO A 16 9.93 14.80 6.61
C PRO A 16 10.33 14.97 5.16
N LYS A 17 9.62 14.27 4.28
CA LYS A 17 9.73 14.45 2.83
C LYS A 17 8.66 15.43 2.38
N SER A 18 9.02 16.32 1.45
CA SER A 18 8.05 17.20 0.81
C SER A 18 7.38 16.51 -0.37
N ILE A 19 6.11 16.83 -0.61
CA ILE A 19 5.36 16.51 -1.81
C ILE A 19 4.60 17.75 -2.27
N SER A 20 4.62 17.99 -3.58
CA SER A 20 3.85 19.06 -4.21
C SER A 20 2.54 18.50 -4.73
N LEU A 21 1.41 19.10 -4.35
CA LEU A 21 0.07 18.69 -4.71
C LEU A 21 -0.61 19.78 -5.53
N SER A 22 -1.28 19.38 -6.61
CA SER A 22 -2.21 20.21 -7.38
C SER A 22 -3.45 20.57 -6.56
N MET A 23 -4.22 21.57 -7.02
CA MET A 23 -5.45 21.98 -6.36
C MET A 23 -6.49 20.85 -6.24
N ALA A 24 -6.55 19.97 -7.24
CA ALA A 24 -7.45 18.82 -7.22
C ALA A 24 -7.02 17.78 -6.17
N GLU A 25 -5.72 17.48 -6.09
CA GLU A 25 -5.18 16.54 -5.10
C GLU A 25 -5.31 17.07 -3.67
N ILE A 26 -5.15 18.38 -3.47
CA ILE A 26 -5.41 19.03 -2.18
C ILE A 26 -6.87 18.88 -1.77
N ALA A 27 -7.80 19.11 -2.70
CA ALA A 27 -9.23 18.95 -2.43
C ALA A 27 -9.53 17.50 -2.03
N LEU A 28 -9.00 16.54 -2.80
CA LEU A 28 -9.15 15.11 -2.53
C LEU A 28 -8.58 14.71 -1.15
N TYR A 29 -7.35 15.13 -0.85
CA TYR A 29 -6.72 14.84 0.45
C TYR A 29 -7.54 15.42 1.61
N ARG A 30 -8.06 16.64 1.47
CA ARG A 30 -8.86 17.27 2.52
C ARG A 30 -10.20 16.59 2.72
N GLU A 31 -10.88 16.23 1.63
CA GLU A 31 -12.15 15.51 1.66
C GLU A 31 -11.99 14.14 2.34
N HIS A 32 -10.91 13.43 2.04
CA HIS A 32 -10.66 12.07 2.51
C HIS A 32 -9.56 11.97 3.58
N LYS A 33 -9.30 13.04 4.32
CA LYS A 33 -8.18 13.09 5.29
C LYS A 33 -8.19 11.91 6.27
N GLN A 34 -9.38 11.47 6.68
CA GLN A 34 -9.54 10.33 7.57
C GLN A 34 -9.06 9.02 6.93
N ASP A 35 -9.30 8.78 5.64
CA ASP A 35 -8.85 7.57 4.94
C ASP A 35 -7.32 7.52 4.86
N PHE A 36 -6.67 8.65 4.55
CA PHE A 36 -5.21 8.77 4.59
C PHE A 36 -4.66 8.52 6.00
N THR A 37 -5.33 9.05 7.03
CA THR A 37 -4.94 8.84 8.43
C THR A 37 -5.10 7.37 8.84
N ILE A 38 -6.20 6.72 8.47
CA ILE A 38 -6.44 5.28 8.70
C ILE A 38 -5.37 4.45 8.00
N ALA A 39 -4.95 4.86 6.80
CA ALA A 39 -3.88 4.21 6.07
C ALA A 39 -2.48 4.49 6.63
N GLY A 40 -2.34 5.37 7.62
CA GLY A 40 -1.10 5.67 8.32
C GLY A 40 -0.29 6.83 7.72
N PHE A 41 -0.86 7.58 6.78
CA PHE A 41 -0.26 8.81 6.25
C PHE A 41 -0.65 10.04 7.09
N ASP A 42 0.32 10.92 7.35
CA ASP A 42 0.10 12.23 7.97
C ASP A 42 0.82 13.31 7.14
N LEU A 43 0.03 14.13 6.44
CA LEU A 43 0.50 15.23 5.62
C LEU A 43 0.18 16.57 6.29
N VAL A 44 1.21 17.38 6.49
CA VAL A 44 1.14 18.71 7.11
C VAL A 44 1.45 19.78 6.06
N PRO A 45 0.56 20.77 5.84
CA PRO A 45 0.81 21.83 4.87
C PRO A 45 2.04 22.66 5.25
N GLN A 46 2.80 23.10 4.23
CA GLN A 46 3.87 24.07 4.37
C GLN A 46 3.36 25.50 4.20
N THR A 47 4.27 26.47 4.31
CA THR A 47 3.99 27.89 4.06
C THR A 47 3.64 28.16 2.61
N THR A 48 4.24 27.41 1.68
CA THR A 48 3.93 27.50 0.24
C THR A 48 2.66 26.70 -0.04
N GLU A 49 1.68 27.34 -0.69
CA GLU A 49 0.48 26.65 -1.14
C GLU A 49 0.83 25.55 -2.15
N GLY A 50 0.24 24.37 -1.98
CA GLY A 50 0.59 23.18 -2.77
C GLY A 50 1.62 22.27 -2.12
N GLU A 51 2.47 22.78 -1.23
CA GLU A 51 3.55 21.99 -0.63
C GLU A 51 3.13 21.39 0.71
N TYR A 52 3.37 20.08 0.88
CA TYR A 52 3.08 19.34 2.11
C TYR A 52 4.31 18.57 2.59
N ASN A 53 4.48 18.52 3.91
CA ASN A 53 5.42 17.63 4.58
C ASN A 53 4.73 16.32 4.96
N ILE A 54 5.29 15.19 4.54
CA ILE A 54 4.91 13.86 4.98
C ILE A 54 5.61 13.59 6.32
N LYS A 55 4.85 13.61 7.42
CA LYS A 55 5.34 13.35 8.79
C LYS A 55 5.09 11.92 9.25
N GLY A 56 4.01 11.31 8.78
CA GLY A 56 3.65 9.93 9.10
C GLY A 56 3.51 9.12 7.83
N ILE A 57 4.01 7.90 7.85
CA ILE A 57 3.85 6.92 6.77
C ILE A 57 3.45 5.56 7.34
N PRO A 58 2.73 4.72 6.59
CA PRO A 58 2.44 3.35 7.01
C PRO A 58 3.74 2.58 7.31
N MET A 59 3.76 1.75 8.36
CA MET A 59 4.93 0.92 8.73
C MET A 59 5.39 -0.03 7.62
N MET A 60 4.53 -0.30 6.63
CA MET A 60 4.84 -1.13 5.46
C MET A 60 5.70 -0.41 4.42
N LEU A 61 5.92 0.91 4.55
CA LEU A 61 6.68 1.73 3.61
C LEU A 61 7.95 2.26 4.26
N ASN A 62 9.04 2.30 3.49
CA ASN A 62 10.22 3.09 3.82
C ASN A 62 10.01 4.57 3.41
N VAL A 63 10.83 5.46 3.96
CA VAL A 63 10.72 6.92 3.71
C VAL A 63 10.88 7.24 2.22
N GLU A 64 11.74 6.51 1.51
CA GLU A 64 11.99 6.66 0.08
C GLU A 64 10.79 6.24 -0.77
N GLN A 65 9.91 5.39 -0.23
CA GLN A 65 8.72 4.90 -0.92
C GLN A 65 7.50 5.79 -0.68
N ALA A 66 7.55 6.70 0.29
CA ALA A 66 6.41 7.50 0.71
C ALA A 66 5.87 8.41 -0.40
N VAL A 67 6.74 9.21 -1.01
CA VAL A 67 6.38 10.13 -2.11
C VAL A 67 5.89 9.35 -3.34
N PRO A 68 6.65 8.36 -3.88
CA PRO A 68 6.19 7.58 -5.04
C PRO A 68 4.84 6.87 -4.80
N THR A 69 4.59 6.39 -3.58
CA THR A 69 3.31 5.73 -3.26
C THR A 69 2.15 6.72 -3.31
N LEU A 70 2.32 7.93 -2.78
CA LEU A 70 1.30 8.97 -2.80
C LEU A 70 1.06 9.50 -4.23
N GLU A 71 2.12 9.73 -5.00
CA GLU A 71 2.00 10.14 -6.41
C GLU A 71 1.24 9.10 -7.23
N ALA A 72 1.61 7.82 -7.11
CA ALA A 72 0.90 6.74 -7.81
C ALA A 72 -0.57 6.61 -7.38
N LEU A 73 -0.86 6.89 -6.11
CA LEU A 73 -2.22 6.89 -5.59
C LEU A 73 -3.06 8.02 -6.19
N PHE A 74 -2.53 9.24 -6.23
CA PHE A 74 -3.22 10.40 -6.79
C PHE A 74 -3.47 10.22 -8.29
N GLU A 75 -2.48 9.71 -9.03
CA GLU A 75 -2.61 9.38 -10.45
C GLU A 75 -3.72 8.34 -10.68
N GLN A 76 -3.71 7.24 -9.92
CA GLN A 76 -4.73 6.19 -10.03
C GLN A 76 -6.15 6.72 -9.73
N TYR A 77 -6.26 7.72 -8.85
CA TYR A 77 -7.54 8.36 -8.56
C TYR A 77 -8.00 9.27 -9.70
N HIS A 78 -7.09 9.98 -10.34
CA HIS A 78 -7.39 10.82 -11.49
C HIS A 78 -8.00 10.01 -12.66
N GLU A 79 -7.49 8.79 -12.87
CA GLU A 79 -8.00 7.87 -13.91
C GLU A 79 -9.38 7.25 -13.59
N GLN A 80 -9.84 7.31 -12.33
CA GLN A 80 -11.11 6.70 -11.91
C GLN A 80 -12.19 7.77 -11.71
N GLU A 81 -13.00 8.04 -12.74
CA GLU A 81 -14.00 9.12 -12.78
C GLU A 81 -15.08 9.11 -11.66
N GLU A 82 -15.26 8.04 -10.90
CA GLU A 82 -16.19 8.03 -9.75
C GLU A 82 -15.72 7.10 -8.64
N ALA A 83 -15.20 7.68 -7.56
CA ALA A 83 -14.77 6.95 -6.39
C ALA A 83 -15.47 7.41 -5.11
N GLY A 84 -16.48 6.63 -4.67
CA GLY A 84 -16.97 6.75 -3.29
C GLY A 84 -15.92 6.30 -2.26
N GLU A 85 -16.03 6.74 -1.02
CA GLU A 85 -15.07 6.54 0.10
C GLU A 85 -14.46 5.13 0.17
N LYS A 86 -15.28 4.08 0.04
CA LYS A 86 -14.81 2.68 0.11
C LYS A 86 -13.83 2.29 -1.00
N LYS A 87 -13.88 2.97 -2.16
CA LYS A 87 -12.94 2.73 -3.27
C LYS A 87 -11.59 3.41 -2.97
N LEU A 88 -11.58 4.60 -2.39
CA LEU A 88 -10.34 5.32 -2.09
C LEU A 88 -9.48 4.55 -1.08
N LEU A 89 -10.03 4.19 0.09
CA LEU A 89 -9.25 3.45 1.11
C LEU A 89 -8.69 2.13 0.55
N LYS A 90 -9.44 1.47 -0.33
CA LYS A 90 -8.96 0.27 -1.04
C LYS A 90 -7.81 0.59 -2.01
N SER A 91 -7.90 1.69 -2.76
CA SER A 91 -6.82 2.15 -3.63
C SER A 91 -5.56 2.50 -2.83
N ILE A 92 -5.70 3.18 -1.69
CA ILE A 92 -4.59 3.47 -0.77
C ILE A 92 -3.95 2.16 -0.29
N ALA A 93 -4.75 1.21 0.21
CA ALA A 93 -4.25 -0.07 0.68
C ALA A 93 -3.52 -0.85 -0.43
N LEU A 94 -4.01 -0.78 -1.67
CA LEU A 94 -3.39 -1.44 -2.82
C LEU A 94 -2.06 -0.77 -3.20
N ALA A 95 -1.99 0.56 -3.18
CA ALA A 95 -0.76 1.31 -3.46
C ALA A 95 0.32 1.00 -2.41
N ILE A 96 -0.06 0.98 -1.12
CA ILE A 96 0.84 0.58 -0.02
C ILE A 96 1.31 -0.86 -0.22
N ALA A 97 0.42 -1.80 -0.50
CA ALA A 97 0.79 -3.20 -0.69
C ALA A 97 1.76 -3.41 -1.86
N GLN A 98 1.60 -2.65 -2.95
CA GLN A 98 2.49 -2.75 -4.12
C GLN A 98 3.87 -2.16 -3.84
N ASN A 99 3.93 -0.99 -3.22
CA ASN A 99 5.20 -0.30 -2.98
C ASN A 99 5.94 -0.84 -1.75
N GLY A 100 5.21 -1.31 -0.73
CA GLY A 100 5.78 -1.92 0.47
C GLY A 100 6.26 -3.36 0.30
N ALA A 101 5.75 -4.08 -0.70
CA ALA A 101 6.15 -5.46 -0.98
C ALA A 101 7.61 -5.61 -1.46
N ALA A 102 8.33 -4.51 -1.72
CA ALA A 102 9.75 -4.52 -2.09
C ALA A 102 10.69 -4.80 -0.89
N MET A 103 10.26 -5.59 0.08
CA MET A 103 11.15 -6.13 1.11
C MET A 103 12.09 -7.16 0.48
N GLN A 104 13.33 -7.23 0.99
CA GLN A 104 14.36 -8.15 0.52
C GLN A 104 13.82 -9.58 0.43
N ASP A 105 14.22 -10.30 -0.63
CA ASP A 105 13.95 -11.72 -0.75
C ASP A 105 14.41 -12.44 0.52
N PRO A 106 13.57 -13.32 1.10
CA PRO A 106 13.94 -14.07 2.29
C PRO A 106 15.20 -14.91 1.99
N ARG A 107 16.21 -14.78 2.85
CA ARG A 107 17.54 -15.39 2.69
C ARG A 107 17.74 -16.61 3.56
N THR A 108 16.88 -16.80 4.55
CA THR A 108 16.94 -17.93 5.49
C THR A 108 15.69 -18.80 5.42
N SER A 109 15.83 -20.06 5.86
CA SER A 109 14.71 -20.99 6.01
C SER A 109 13.61 -20.46 6.93
N GLU A 110 14.01 -19.78 7.99
CA GLU A 110 13.14 -19.17 8.99
C GLU A 110 12.34 -18.02 8.38
N GLU A 111 12.99 -17.14 7.61
CA GLU A 111 12.32 -16.04 6.90
C GLU A 111 11.32 -16.58 5.85
N LEU A 112 11.71 -17.62 5.10
CA LEU A 112 10.81 -18.30 4.16
C LEU A 112 9.61 -18.93 4.87
N TYR A 113 9.83 -19.57 6.01
CA TYR A 113 8.75 -20.15 6.83
C TYR A 113 7.78 -19.06 7.29
N VAL A 114 8.29 -17.95 7.83
CA VAL A 114 7.46 -16.82 8.28
C VAL A 114 6.66 -16.24 7.13
N LEU A 115 7.28 -16.01 5.98
CA LEU A 115 6.60 -15.49 4.79
C LEU A 115 5.48 -16.43 4.33
N ARG A 116 5.74 -17.75 4.30
CA ARG A 116 4.74 -18.76 3.95
C ARG A 116 3.55 -18.72 4.92
N GLU A 117 3.80 -18.72 6.23
CA GLU A 117 2.72 -18.68 7.21
C GLU A 117 1.89 -17.39 7.10
N GLN A 118 2.55 -16.25 6.89
CA GLN A 118 1.87 -14.98 6.65
C GLN A 118 0.97 -15.05 5.41
N LEU A 119 1.46 -15.58 4.29
CA LEU A 119 0.68 -15.77 3.07
C LEU A 119 -0.54 -16.66 3.33
N LEU A 120 -0.33 -17.84 3.92
CA LEU A 120 -1.39 -18.84 4.17
C LEU A 120 -2.43 -18.37 5.20
N SER A 121 -2.06 -17.47 6.11
CA SER A 121 -2.98 -16.86 7.09
C SER A 121 -3.87 -15.75 6.50
N SER A 122 -3.58 -15.28 5.29
CA SER A 122 -4.34 -14.24 4.63
C SER A 122 -5.75 -14.72 4.24
N SER A 123 -6.66 -13.78 3.97
CA SER A 123 -8.03 -14.13 3.57
C SER A 123 -8.14 -14.77 2.18
N ASN A 124 -7.09 -14.63 1.34
CA ASN A 124 -7.06 -15.23 0.01
C ASN A 124 -5.60 -15.54 -0.40
N PRO A 125 -5.03 -16.66 0.05
CA PRO A 125 -3.63 -16.99 -0.21
C PRO A 125 -3.35 -17.39 -1.67
N GLN A 126 -4.38 -17.75 -2.45
CA GLN A 126 -4.21 -18.27 -3.80
C GLN A 126 -3.99 -17.17 -4.85
N TYR A 127 -4.45 -15.94 -4.58
CA TYR A 127 -4.46 -14.87 -5.58
C TYR A 127 -3.97 -13.54 -5.00
N THR A 128 -3.22 -12.80 -5.83
CA THR A 128 -2.90 -11.40 -5.57
C THR A 128 -4.17 -10.54 -5.53
N PRO A 129 -4.13 -9.32 -4.94
CA PRO A 129 -5.26 -8.40 -4.98
C PRO A 129 -5.73 -8.02 -6.40
N LYS A 130 -4.87 -8.19 -7.41
CA LYS A 130 -5.17 -8.00 -8.85
C LYS A 130 -5.60 -9.28 -9.58
N GLY A 131 -5.75 -10.42 -8.88
CA GLY A 131 -6.26 -11.68 -9.44
C GLY A 131 -5.23 -12.61 -10.08
N LYS A 132 -3.93 -12.26 -10.08
CA LYS A 132 -2.86 -13.19 -10.50
C LYS A 132 -2.70 -14.32 -9.48
N LYS A 133 -2.46 -15.56 -9.92
CA LYS A 133 -2.16 -16.70 -9.03
C LYS A 133 -0.85 -16.48 -8.26
N ILE A 134 -0.84 -16.85 -6.98
CA ILE A 134 0.34 -16.89 -6.10
C ILE A 134 0.84 -18.33 -5.93
N ILE A 135 -0.07 -19.24 -5.61
CA ILE A 135 0.24 -20.67 -5.38
C ILE A 135 -0.14 -21.47 -6.62
N ILE A 136 0.77 -22.36 -7.04
CA ILE A 136 0.53 -23.33 -8.11
C ILE A 136 0.84 -24.71 -7.52
N GLU A 137 -0.14 -25.60 -7.58
CA GLU A 137 -0.02 -26.98 -7.09
C GLU A 137 0.20 -27.91 -8.27
N TRP A 138 1.19 -28.79 -8.15
CA TRP A 138 1.49 -29.82 -9.14
C TRP A 138 1.24 -31.19 -8.51
N ASN A 139 0.54 -32.05 -9.23
CA ASN A 139 0.39 -33.45 -8.85
C ASN A 139 1.58 -34.30 -9.37
N ALA A 140 1.65 -35.56 -8.94
CA ALA A 140 2.75 -36.45 -9.28
C ALA A 140 2.91 -36.67 -10.80
N GLU A 141 1.79 -36.78 -11.54
CA GLU A 141 1.80 -36.97 -12.99
C GLU A 141 2.32 -35.72 -13.73
N GLU A 142 1.98 -34.53 -13.23
CA GLU A 142 2.47 -33.25 -13.77
C GLU A 142 3.97 -33.07 -13.54
N ILE A 143 4.48 -33.51 -12.37
CA ILE A 143 5.92 -33.51 -12.06
C ILE A 143 6.66 -34.49 -12.98
N GLU A 144 6.15 -35.72 -13.13
CA GLU A 144 6.78 -36.74 -13.98
C GLU A 144 6.86 -36.30 -15.45
N LYS A 145 5.85 -35.59 -15.95
CA LYS A 145 5.83 -35.06 -17.32
C LYS A 145 6.82 -33.91 -17.57
N ALA A 146 7.25 -33.21 -16.53
CA ALA A 146 8.12 -32.03 -16.63
C ALA A 146 9.62 -32.33 -16.44
N LEU A 147 9.95 -33.53 -15.95
CA LEU A 147 11.32 -34.06 -15.82
C LEU A 147 11.80 -34.70 -17.14
#